data_AF-A0A286TZS4-F1
#
_entry.id   AF-A0A286TZS4-F1
#
_cell.length_a   1.000
_cell.length_b   1.000
_cell.length_c   1.000
_cell.angle_alpha   90.00
_cell.angle_beta   90.00
_cell.angle_gamma   90.00
#
_symmetry.space_group_name_H-M   'P 1'
#
loop_
_entity.id
_entity.type
_entity.pdbx_description
1 polymer ?
#
loop_
_entity_poly.entity_id
_entity_poly.type
_entity_poly.pdbx_seq_one_letter_code
_entity_poly.pdbx_strand_id
1 'polypeptide(L)'
;MPMFKFQKQLDVMTFDILKDHFLKMWTTSNIDLFHAETRNADRGRIVKEIFDLHSWWFKHVHGVLYQPKDSFANAIDLRKFPRQPWKWGQPSVSLCREESKKTIIIKTICDYSCKGLALQIEDISGLSNGQVVCLQGDSPPEPFEANYIIDYFLKIKKFMVTRIADRSQPIVGIQTITETDRDDKSD
;
A
#
# COMPACT_ATOMS: atom_id res chain seq x y z
N MET A 1 -0.95 -0.98 26.12
CA MET A 1 -1.11 -1.94 24.99
C MET A 1 0.28 -2.27 24.47
N PRO A 2 0.68 -3.55 24.33
CA PRO A 2 1.96 -3.87 23.72
C PRO A 2 1.92 -3.52 22.22
N MET A 3 2.76 -2.58 21.79
CA MET A 3 3.04 -2.31 20.38
C MET A 3 4.07 -3.32 19.90
N PHE A 4 3.65 -4.30 19.10
CA PHE A 4 4.57 -5.22 18.44
C PHE A 4 5.07 -4.61 17.12
N LYS A 5 6.39 -4.42 17.03
CA LYS A 5 7.06 -4.02 15.78
C LYS A 5 7.24 -5.27 14.92
N PHE A 6 6.56 -5.33 13.77
CA PHE A 6 6.79 -6.38 12.78
C PHE A 6 8.15 -6.14 12.10
N GLN A 7 9.16 -6.95 12.44
CA GLN A 7 10.38 -7.05 11.64
C GLN A 7 10.03 -7.84 10.37
N LYS A 8 10.20 -7.21 9.20
CA LYS A 8 10.04 -7.86 7.90
C LYS A 8 11.04 -9.03 7.79
N GLN A 9 10.54 -10.26 7.89
CA GLN A 9 11.31 -11.47 7.62
C GLN A 9 10.60 -12.30 6.55
N LEU A 10 11.39 -12.77 5.57
CA LEU A 10 10.95 -13.26 4.26
C LEU A 10 9.75 -14.21 4.29
N ASP A 11 8.78 -13.87 3.44
CA ASP A 11 7.52 -14.50 3.00
C ASP A 11 6.89 -15.60 3.87
N VAL A 12 7.57 -16.70 4.18
CA VAL A 12 6.94 -17.84 4.88
C VAL A 12 6.59 -17.49 6.33
N MET A 13 7.50 -16.82 7.05
CA MET A 13 7.26 -16.48 8.47
C MET A 13 6.35 -15.27 8.67
N THR A 14 6.21 -14.37 7.69
CA THR A 14 5.33 -13.20 7.83
C THR A 14 3.86 -13.60 7.96
N PHE A 15 3.44 -14.65 7.23
CA PHE A 15 2.09 -15.19 7.31
C PHE A 15 1.83 -15.96 8.62
N ASP A 16 2.83 -16.68 9.13
CA ASP A 16 2.74 -17.37 10.42
C ASP A 16 2.66 -16.37 11.58
N ILE A 17 3.41 -15.26 11.51
CA ILE A 17 3.35 -14.17 12.49
C ILE A 17 1.99 -13.46 12.46
N LEU A 18 1.42 -13.22 11.28
CA LEU A 18 0.07 -12.65 11.15
C LEU A 18 -1.00 -13.57 11.73
N LYS A 19 -0.90 -14.87 11.46
CA LYS A 19 -1.79 -15.90 12.03
C LYS A 19 -1.69 -15.93 13.55
N ASP A 20 -0.47 -15.94 14.11
CA ASP A 20 -0.23 -15.88 15.55
C ASP A 20 -0.77 -14.56 16.17
N HIS A 21 -0.65 -13.44 15.46
CA HIS A 21 -1.18 -12.15 15.90
C HIS A 21 -2.72 -12.16 15.98
N PHE A 22 -3.41 -12.62 14.94
CA PHE A 22 -4.88 -12.78 14.97
C PHE A 22 -5.31 -13.73 16.09
N LEU A 23 -4.55 -14.82 16.28
CA LEU A 23 -4.80 -15.79 17.33
C LEU A 23 -4.70 -15.14 18.73
N LYS A 24 -3.71 -14.28 18.95
CA LYS A 24 -3.51 -13.52 20.19
C LYS A 24 -4.60 -12.47 20.40
N MET A 25 -4.95 -11.69 19.39
CA MET A 25 -6.04 -10.71 19.48
C MET A 25 -7.38 -11.37 19.79
N TRP A 26 -7.65 -12.54 19.20
CA TRP A 26 -8.85 -13.34 19.45
C TRP A 26 -8.92 -13.82 20.91
N THR A 27 -7.78 -14.20 21.50
CA THR A 27 -7.73 -14.59 22.92
C THR A 27 -7.85 -13.41 23.90
N THR A 28 -7.53 -12.20 23.46
CA THR A 28 -7.59 -10.98 24.29
C THR A 28 -8.88 -10.16 24.08
N SER A 29 -9.74 -10.57 23.16
CA SER A 29 -10.99 -9.89 22.83
C SER A 29 -12.09 -10.24 23.84
N ASN A 30 -12.54 -9.26 24.63
CA ASN A 30 -13.61 -9.39 25.64
C ASN A 30 -15.03 -9.45 25.04
N ILE A 31 -15.19 -9.78 23.76
CA ILE A 31 -16.48 -9.76 23.08
C ILE A 31 -17.17 -11.12 23.26
N ASP A 32 -18.10 -11.12 24.23
CA ASP A 32 -19.10 -12.11 24.62
C ASP A 32 -18.67 -13.35 25.44
N LEU A 33 -18.88 -13.22 26.76
CA LEU A 33 -18.75 -14.26 27.78
C LEU A 33 -19.74 -15.43 27.63
N PHE A 34 -20.79 -15.32 26.80
CA PHE A 34 -21.88 -16.29 26.75
C PHE A 34 -21.76 -17.35 25.63
N HIS A 35 -20.83 -17.17 24.67
CA HIS A 35 -20.58 -18.14 23.59
C HIS A 35 -19.10 -18.56 23.47
N ALA A 36 -18.30 -18.24 24.49
CA ALA A 36 -16.86 -18.47 24.50
C ALA A 36 -16.48 -19.95 24.38
N GLU A 37 -17.24 -20.88 24.96
CA GLU A 37 -16.95 -22.32 24.94
C GLU A 37 -17.11 -22.93 23.55
N THR A 38 -18.26 -22.70 22.88
CA THR A 38 -18.52 -23.21 21.53
C THR A 38 -17.55 -22.62 20.50
N ARG A 39 -17.16 -21.34 20.67
CA ARG A 39 -16.21 -20.66 19.78
C ARG A 39 -14.76 -21.07 20.04
N ASN A 40 -14.39 -21.40 21.28
CA ASN A 40 -13.06 -21.91 21.63
C ASN A 40 -12.85 -23.35 21.15
N ALA A 41 -13.87 -24.19 21.20
CA ALA A 41 -13.81 -25.57 20.69
C ALA A 41 -13.48 -25.60 19.18
N ASP A 42 -14.00 -24.65 18.41
CA ASP A 42 -13.79 -24.54 16.96
C ASP A 42 -12.78 -23.46 16.55
N ARG A 43 -12.09 -22.82 17.51
CA ARG A 43 -11.21 -21.65 17.29
C ARG A 43 -10.13 -21.92 16.25
N GLY A 44 -9.50 -23.09 16.32
CA GLY A 44 -8.46 -23.49 15.37
C GLY A 44 -9.00 -23.56 13.95
N ARG A 45 -10.22 -24.08 13.78
CA ARG A 45 -10.90 -24.21 12.49
C ARG A 45 -11.36 -22.86 11.96
N ILE A 46 -12.01 -22.03 12.77
CA ILE A 46 -12.52 -20.71 12.34
C ILE A 46 -11.39 -19.75 11.97
N VAL A 47 -10.34 -19.66 12.81
CA VAL A 47 -9.17 -18.81 12.49
C VAL A 47 -8.46 -19.34 11.26
N LYS A 48 -8.33 -20.66 11.11
CA LYS A 48 -7.77 -21.28 9.92
C LYS A 48 -8.64 -21.02 8.70
N GLU A 49 -9.97 -21.11 8.78
CA GLU A 49 -10.88 -20.82 7.67
C GLU A 49 -10.81 -19.36 7.25
N ILE A 50 -10.84 -18.40 8.19
CA ILE A 50 -10.65 -16.98 7.90
C ILE A 50 -9.29 -16.75 7.24
N PHE A 51 -8.24 -17.36 7.80
CA PHE A 51 -6.92 -17.24 7.22
C PHE A 51 -6.85 -17.91 5.85
N ASP A 52 -7.42 -19.09 5.63
CA ASP A 52 -7.39 -19.78 4.34
C ASP A 52 -8.20 -19.00 3.28
N LEU A 53 -9.37 -18.47 3.65
CA LEU A 53 -10.22 -17.60 2.81
C LEU A 53 -9.50 -16.30 2.41
N HIS A 54 -8.70 -15.71 3.31
CA HIS A 54 -8.06 -14.41 3.08
C HIS A 54 -6.54 -14.51 2.84
N SER A 55 -5.91 -15.66 2.97
CA SER A 55 -4.45 -15.83 2.86
C SER A 55 -3.98 -15.81 1.43
N TRP A 56 -4.80 -16.32 0.50
CA TRP A 56 -4.55 -16.13 -0.93
C TRP A 56 -4.53 -14.64 -1.27
N TRP A 57 -5.43 -13.87 -0.67
CA TRP A 57 -5.48 -12.41 -0.76
C TRP A 57 -4.25 -11.74 -0.13
N PHE A 58 -3.85 -12.13 1.09
CA PHE A 58 -2.63 -11.61 1.73
C PHE A 58 -1.35 -11.95 0.94
N LYS A 59 -1.27 -13.16 0.35
CA LYS A 59 -0.17 -13.58 -0.54
C LYS A 59 -0.15 -12.78 -1.83
N HIS A 60 -1.32 -12.50 -2.44
CA HIS A 60 -1.40 -11.66 -3.62
C HIS A 60 -1.02 -10.22 -3.28
N VAL A 61 -1.58 -9.61 -2.23
CA VAL A 61 -1.26 -8.23 -1.84
C VAL A 61 0.20 -8.07 -1.43
N HIS A 62 0.76 -9.01 -0.67
CA HIS A 62 2.18 -8.98 -0.33
C HIS A 62 3.06 -9.21 -1.56
N GLY A 63 2.77 -10.20 -2.40
CA GLY A 63 3.52 -10.46 -3.63
C GLY A 63 3.44 -9.31 -4.64
N VAL A 64 2.31 -8.63 -4.72
CA VAL A 64 2.07 -7.48 -5.60
C VAL A 64 2.79 -6.21 -5.10
N LEU A 65 2.76 -5.93 -3.80
CA LEU A 65 3.39 -4.73 -3.24
C LEU A 65 4.87 -4.90 -2.88
N TYR A 66 5.29 -6.13 -2.62
CA TYR A 66 6.58 -6.47 -2.03
C TYR A 66 7.30 -7.61 -2.74
N GLN A 67 7.01 -7.86 -4.02
CA GLN A 67 7.68 -8.89 -4.81
C GLN A 67 9.20 -8.82 -4.57
N PRO A 68 9.82 -9.88 -4.01
CA PRO A 68 11.26 -9.96 -3.91
C PRO A 68 11.83 -9.86 -5.31
N LYS A 69 13.05 -9.31 -5.41
CA LYS A 69 13.78 -9.25 -6.67
C LYS A 69 13.99 -10.70 -7.15
N ASP A 70 13.23 -11.13 -8.15
CA ASP A 70 13.48 -12.43 -8.77
C ASP A 70 14.94 -12.43 -9.25
N SER A 71 15.69 -13.41 -8.77
CA SER A 71 17.15 -13.54 -8.99
C SER A 71 17.55 -13.67 -10.47
N PHE A 72 16.58 -13.75 -11.39
CA PHE A 72 16.80 -14.00 -12.82
C PHE A 72 16.22 -12.97 -13.78
N ALA A 73 15.60 -11.87 -13.32
CA ALA A 73 15.07 -10.85 -14.23
C ALA A 73 15.72 -9.48 -14.00
N ASN A 74 16.66 -9.16 -14.89
CA ASN A 74 17.24 -7.84 -15.17
C ASN A 74 18.07 -7.22 -14.02
N ALA A 75 19.38 -7.38 -14.19
CA ALA A 75 20.36 -6.47 -13.62
C ALA A 75 19.98 -5.00 -13.94
N ILE A 76 20.19 -4.12 -12.96
CA ILE A 76 20.03 -2.65 -13.00
C ILE A 76 18.63 -2.08 -12.67
N ASP A 77 17.85 -2.68 -11.75
CA ASP A 77 16.98 -1.86 -10.89
C ASP A 77 17.68 -1.61 -9.54
N LEU A 78 18.19 -0.39 -9.33
CA LEU A 78 18.88 0.03 -8.10
C LEU A 78 17.89 0.49 -7.01
N ARG A 79 16.59 0.46 -7.26
CA ARG A 79 15.59 0.91 -6.28
C ARG A 79 15.49 -0.07 -5.12
N LYS A 80 15.39 0.50 -3.91
CA LYS A 80 15.16 -0.26 -2.66
C LYS A 80 13.87 -1.07 -2.69
N PHE A 81 12.86 -0.57 -3.40
CA PHE A 81 11.58 -1.24 -3.62
C PHE A 81 11.37 -1.38 -5.13
N PRO A 82 11.33 -2.62 -5.65
CA PRO A 82 11.03 -2.87 -7.05
C PRO A 82 9.68 -2.25 -7.43
N ARG A 83 9.59 -1.75 -8.66
CA ARG A 83 8.32 -1.25 -9.21
C ARG A 83 7.70 -2.27 -10.17
N GLN A 84 6.39 -2.42 -10.10
CA GLN A 84 5.60 -3.20 -11.04
C GLN A 84 4.87 -2.28 -12.02
N PRO A 85 4.82 -2.63 -13.32
CA PRO A 85 4.02 -1.88 -14.28
C PRO A 85 2.53 -2.01 -13.94
N TRP A 86 1.79 -0.92 -14.16
CA TRP A 86 0.33 -0.97 -14.07
C TRP A 86 -0.23 -1.70 -15.29
N LYS A 87 -1.03 -2.75 -15.07
CA LYS A 87 -1.54 -3.63 -16.14
C LYS A 87 -3.05 -3.55 -16.32
N TRP A 88 -3.72 -2.69 -15.56
CA TRP A 88 -5.18 -2.58 -15.53
C TRP A 88 -5.66 -1.29 -16.20
N GLY A 89 -6.97 -1.16 -16.38
CA GLY A 89 -7.58 0.10 -16.83
C GLY A 89 -7.26 1.26 -15.88
N GLN A 90 -7.35 2.49 -16.39
CA GLN A 90 -7.10 3.68 -15.58
C GLN A 90 -8.23 3.88 -14.57
N PRO A 91 -7.94 3.89 -13.24
CA PRO A 91 -8.94 4.22 -12.25
C PRO A 91 -9.23 5.73 -12.19
N SER A 92 -10.39 6.09 -11.66
CA SER A 92 -10.83 7.48 -11.47
C SER A 92 -10.12 8.15 -10.28
N VAL A 93 -8.82 8.41 -10.44
CA VAL A 93 -7.97 9.05 -9.44
C VAL A 93 -7.36 10.36 -9.97
N SER A 94 -7.09 11.28 -9.06
CA SER A 94 -6.48 12.58 -9.35
C SER A 94 -5.52 13.00 -8.24
N LEU A 95 -4.59 13.91 -8.58
CA LEU A 95 -3.77 14.58 -7.58
C LEU A 95 -4.42 15.92 -7.23
N CYS A 96 -4.38 16.31 -5.98
CA CYS A 96 -4.71 17.68 -5.58
C CYS A 96 -3.57 18.29 -4.79
N ARG A 97 -3.36 19.59 -5.01
CA ARG A 97 -2.38 20.37 -4.26
C ARG A 97 -3.00 20.85 -2.96
N GLU A 98 -2.32 20.65 -1.83
CA GLU A 98 -2.83 21.03 -0.51
C GLU A 98 -3.05 22.55 -0.41
N GLU A 99 -2.16 23.36 -1.00
CA GLU A 99 -2.19 24.82 -0.93
C GLU A 99 -3.24 25.47 -1.84
N SER A 100 -3.44 24.96 -3.05
CA SER A 100 -4.26 25.62 -4.08
C SER A 100 -5.58 24.91 -4.38
N LYS A 101 -5.81 23.72 -3.81
CA LYS A 101 -6.93 22.82 -4.14
C LYS A 101 -7.09 22.54 -5.64
N LYS A 102 -6.09 22.87 -6.46
CA LYS A 102 -6.12 22.58 -7.90
C LYS A 102 -5.98 21.07 -8.08
N THR A 103 -6.97 20.49 -8.73
CA THR A 103 -6.97 19.09 -9.13
C THR A 103 -6.18 18.93 -10.43
N ILE A 104 -5.35 17.90 -10.47
CA ILE A 104 -4.51 17.51 -11.59
C ILE A 104 -4.98 16.14 -12.03
N ILE A 105 -5.42 16.06 -13.28
CA ILE A 105 -5.99 14.85 -13.87
C ILE A 105 -4.85 13.87 -14.16
N ILE A 106 -5.01 12.63 -13.68
CA ILE A 106 -4.13 11.51 -14.00
C ILE A 106 -4.68 10.80 -15.23
N LYS A 107 -3.88 10.76 -16.30
CA LYS A 107 -4.21 10.05 -17.55
C LYS A 107 -4.01 8.55 -17.43
N THR A 108 -2.88 8.16 -16.87
CA THR A 108 -2.59 6.75 -16.62
C THR A 108 -1.64 6.57 -15.44
N ILE A 109 -1.81 5.50 -14.68
CA ILE A 109 -0.78 5.00 -13.78
C ILE A 109 0.21 4.20 -14.64
N CYS A 110 1.49 4.55 -14.59
CA CYS A 110 2.53 3.87 -15.37
C CYS A 110 3.07 2.65 -14.60
N ASP A 111 3.50 2.88 -13.36
CA ASP A 111 4.07 1.86 -12.48
C ASP A 111 3.81 2.21 -11.00
N TYR A 112 3.99 1.22 -10.14
CA TYR A 112 3.77 1.35 -8.70
C TYR A 112 4.75 0.48 -7.90
N SER A 113 4.88 0.79 -6.62
CA SER A 113 5.56 -0.02 -5.60
C SER A 113 4.85 0.19 -4.26
N CYS A 114 5.18 -0.56 -3.22
CA CYS A 114 4.67 -0.27 -1.87
C CYS A 114 4.92 1.16 -1.35
N LYS A 115 5.82 1.95 -1.97
CA LYS A 115 6.17 3.31 -1.54
C LYS A 115 5.76 4.41 -2.48
N GLY A 116 5.23 4.13 -3.67
CA GLY A 116 4.91 5.23 -4.58
C GLY A 116 4.43 4.80 -5.95
N LEU A 117 3.95 5.80 -6.69
CA LEU A 117 3.36 5.69 -8.02
C LEU A 117 4.22 6.48 -9.04
N ALA A 118 4.21 6.06 -10.30
CA ALA A 118 4.49 6.92 -11.45
C ALA A 118 3.19 7.17 -12.21
N LEU A 119 2.90 8.44 -12.46
CA LEU A 119 1.63 8.91 -12.98
C LEU A 119 1.88 9.72 -14.23
N GLN A 120 1.26 9.37 -15.34
CA GLN A 120 1.16 10.23 -16.49
C GLN A 120 0.02 11.23 -16.24
N ILE A 121 0.30 12.52 -16.40
CA ILE A 121 -0.66 13.59 -16.16
C ILE A 121 -0.83 14.47 -17.39
N GLU A 122 -1.87 15.30 -17.39
CA GLU A 122 -2.13 16.22 -18.51
C GLU A 122 -1.20 17.44 -18.51
N ASP A 123 -0.94 17.97 -17.32
CA ASP A 123 -0.26 19.25 -17.13
C ASP A 123 0.56 19.22 -15.83
N ILE A 124 1.85 19.55 -15.94
CA ILE A 124 2.77 19.69 -14.80
C ILE A 124 2.76 21.08 -14.18
N SER A 125 2.00 22.04 -14.73
CA SER A 125 2.04 23.43 -14.30
C SER A 125 1.77 23.60 -12.81
N GLY A 126 2.78 24.11 -12.11
CA GLY A 126 2.74 24.34 -10.67
C GLY A 126 3.02 23.10 -9.81
N LEU A 127 3.55 22.02 -10.41
CA LEU A 127 4.20 20.94 -9.68
C LEU A 127 5.71 21.17 -9.58
N SER A 128 6.29 20.80 -8.45
CA SER A 128 7.73 20.87 -8.22
C SER A 128 8.20 19.65 -7.43
N ASN A 129 9.47 19.26 -7.63
CA ASN A 129 10.08 18.21 -6.80
C ASN A 129 10.12 18.67 -5.33
N GLY A 130 9.84 17.77 -4.41
CA GLY A 130 9.71 18.04 -2.97
C GLY A 130 8.32 18.51 -2.54
N GLN A 131 7.44 18.86 -3.48
CA GLN A 131 6.10 19.33 -3.14
C GLN A 131 5.21 18.22 -2.61
N VAL A 132 4.40 18.54 -1.61
CA VAL A 132 3.37 17.64 -1.08
C VAL A 132 2.09 17.75 -1.90
N VAL A 133 1.59 16.59 -2.32
CA VAL A 133 0.34 16.41 -3.06
C VAL A 133 -0.51 15.36 -2.38
N CYS A 134 -1.82 15.42 -2.61
CA CYS A 134 -2.77 14.45 -2.10
C CYS A 134 -3.35 13.62 -3.26
N LEU A 135 -3.48 12.31 -3.07
CA LEU A 135 -4.20 11.45 -4.01
C LEU A 135 -5.67 11.37 -3.58
N GLN A 136 -6.59 11.56 -4.53
CA GLN A 136 -8.03 11.51 -4.32
C GLN A 136 -8.72 10.76 -5.46
N GLY A 137 -9.93 10.27 -5.20
CA GLY A 137 -10.75 9.54 -6.17
C GLY A 137 -11.27 8.24 -5.59
N ASP A 138 -11.69 7.36 -6.48
CA ASP A 138 -12.33 6.10 -6.13
C ASP A 138 -11.51 4.90 -6.63
N SER A 139 -11.47 3.86 -5.81
CA SER A 139 -10.91 2.57 -6.20
C SER A 139 -11.78 1.93 -7.28
N PRO A 140 -11.20 1.29 -8.32
CA PRO A 140 -11.98 0.58 -9.33
C PRO A 140 -12.70 -0.62 -8.68
N PRO A 141 -13.91 -1.01 -9.12
CA PRO A 141 -14.63 -2.15 -8.53
C PRO A 141 -13.97 -3.48 -8.88
N GLU A 142 -13.40 -3.61 -10.08
CA GLU A 142 -12.68 -4.78 -10.56
C GLU A 142 -11.50 -4.38 -11.46
N PRO A 143 -10.46 -5.23 -11.57
CA PRO A 143 -10.24 -6.44 -10.77
C PRO A 143 -9.83 -6.09 -9.32
N PHE A 144 -10.07 -7.03 -8.40
CA PHE A 144 -9.79 -6.84 -6.96
C PHE A 144 -8.36 -6.36 -6.69
N GLU A 145 -7.36 -6.87 -7.42
CA GLU A 145 -5.95 -6.46 -7.25
C GLU A 145 -5.75 -4.96 -7.48
N ALA A 146 -6.34 -4.43 -8.57
CA ALA A 146 -6.30 -3.00 -8.88
C ALA A 146 -7.02 -2.19 -7.80
N ASN A 147 -8.18 -2.66 -7.34
CA ASN A 147 -8.93 -2.04 -6.24
C ASN A 147 -8.02 -1.86 -5.01
N TYR A 148 -7.39 -2.95 -4.55
CA TYR A 148 -6.57 -2.94 -3.34
C TYR A 148 -5.35 -2.03 -3.43
N ILE A 149 -4.66 -2.02 -4.56
CA ILE A 149 -3.50 -1.14 -4.75
C ILE A 149 -3.94 0.32 -4.64
N ILE A 150 -5.04 0.70 -5.30
CA ILE A 150 -5.54 2.06 -5.26
C ILE A 150 -6.04 2.43 -3.87
N ASP A 151 -6.78 1.54 -3.21
CA ASP A 151 -7.23 1.72 -1.83
C ASP A 151 -6.07 1.95 -0.86
N TYR A 152 -4.98 1.20 -1.01
CA TYR A 152 -3.77 1.40 -0.22
C TYR A 152 -3.23 2.82 -0.36
N PHE A 153 -3.11 3.33 -1.59
CA PHE A 153 -2.61 4.68 -1.82
C PHE A 153 -3.60 5.78 -1.42
N LEU A 154 -4.90 5.57 -1.65
CA LEU A 154 -5.96 6.49 -1.21
C LEU A 154 -6.02 6.61 0.31
N LYS A 155 -5.70 5.54 1.06
CA LYS A 155 -5.60 5.58 2.53
C LYS A 155 -4.42 6.42 3.02
N ILE A 156 -3.28 6.40 2.32
CA ILE A 156 -2.09 7.19 2.68
C ILE A 156 -2.35 8.69 2.48
N LYS A 157 -3.13 9.03 1.45
CA LYS A 157 -3.52 10.40 1.04
C LYS A 157 -2.35 11.29 0.63
N LYS A 158 -1.32 11.49 1.46
CA LYS A 158 -0.24 12.46 1.25
C LYS A 158 1.01 11.85 0.64
N PHE A 159 1.54 12.50 -0.38
CA PHE A 159 2.72 12.07 -1.11
C PHE A 159 3.63 13.25 -1.42
N MET A 160 4.93 13.00 -1.49
CA MET A 160 5.91 13.94 -1.98
C MET A 160 6.20 13.66 -3.45
N VAL A 161 6.26 14.71 -4.28
CA VAL A 161 6.71 14.62 -5.66
C VAL A 161 8.23 14.40 -5.67
N THR A 162 8.69 13.27 -6.20
CA THR A 162 10.12 12.93 -6.23
C THR A 162 10.74 13.05 -7.62
N ARG A 163 9.91 13.12 -8.66
CA ARG A 163 10.37 13.20 -10.05
C ARG A 163 9.31 13.88 -10.90
N ILE A 164 9.76 14.76 -11.79
CA ILE A 164 8.97 15.28 -12.91
C ILE A 164 9.78 15.05 -14.18
N ALA A 165 9.21 14.31 -15.13
CA ALA A 165 9.76 14.12 -16.46
C ALA A 165 8.88 14.87 -17.46
N ASP A 166 9.35 16.05 -17.87
CA ASP A 166 8.64 16.92 -18.80
C ASP A 166 8.97 16.52 -20.25
N ARG A 167 8.03 15.83 -20.88
CA ARG A 167 8.06 15.40 -22.28
C ARG A 167 6.65 15.57 -22.85
N SER A 168 6.45 15.23 -24.12
CA SER A 168 5.11 15.23 -24.76
C SER A 168 4.02 14.50 -23.96
N GLN A 169 4.41 13.55 -23.11
CA GLN A 169 3.58 12.90 -22.12
C GLN A 169 4.23 13.05 -20.74
N PRO A 170 3.84 14.05 -19.94
CA PRO A 170 4.49 14.33 -18.67
C PRO A 170 4.26 13.20 -17.66
N ILE A 171 5.34 12.76 -17.00
CA ILE A 171 5.29 11.72 -15.96
C ILE A 171 5.77 12.30 -14.63
N VAL A 172 4.98 12.09 -13.59
CA VAL A 172 5.26 12.49 -12.23
C VAL A 172 5.42 11.25 -11.34
N GLY A 173 6.55 11.17 -10.66
CA GLY A 173 6.78 10.19 -9.61
C GLY A 173 6.38 10.77 -8.25
N ILE A 174 5.51 10.07 -7.53
CA ILE A 174 5.13 10.41 -6.16
C ILE A 174 5.53 9.30 -5.20
N GLN A 175 5.92 9.68 -3.98
CA GLN A 175 6.36 8.76 -2.95
C GLN A 175 5.65 9.06 -1.62
N THR A 176 5.30 8.01 -0.88
CA THR A 176 4.66 8.11 0.44
C THR A 176 5.56 8.89 1.38
N ILE A 177 5.01 9.88 2.08
CA ILE A 177 5.72 10.59 3.14
C ILE A 177 5.68 9.68 4.36
N THR A 178 6.82 9.11 4.75
CA THR A 178 6.92 8.43 6.04
C THR A 178 6.89 9.49 7.13
N GLU A 179 5.97 9.39 8.11
CA GLU A 179 5.92 10.21 9.32
C GLU A 179 7.11 9.94 10.27
N THR A 180 8.32 9.90 9.74
CA THR A 180 9.56 9.84 10.51
C THR A 180 10.33 11.10 10.19
N ASP A 181 9.94 12.17 10.85
CA ASP A 181 10.78 13.27 11.35
C ASP A 181 9.87 14.19 12.18
N ARG A 182 9.25 13.64 13.25
CA ARG A 182 8.81 14.46 14.37
C ARG A 182 10.01 14.60 15.28
N ASP A 183 10.68 15.73 15.15
CA ASP A 183 11.48 16.41 16.17
C ASP A 183 12.07 15.54 17.30
N ASP A 184 13.16 14.83 17.03
CA ASP A 184 14.20 14.60 18.04
C ASP A 184 15.20 15.77 17.99
N LYS A 185 14.66 16.97 18.24
CA LYS A 185 15.39 18.09 18.81
C LYS A 185 14.63 18.52 20.06
N SER A 186 14.86 17.77 21.13
CA SER A 186 14.65 18.28 22.48
C SER A 186 16.03 18.67 23.00
N ASP A 187 16.15 19.93 23.37
CA ASP A 187 17.32 20.56 24.01
C ASP A 187 17.79 19.84 25.29
#